data_AF-A0A9W6HSU2-F1
#
_entry.id   AF-A0A9W6HSU2-F1
#
_cell.length_a   1.000
_cell.length_b   1.000
_cell.length_c   1.000
_cell.angle_alpha   90.00
_cell.angle_beta   90.00
_cell.angle_gamma   90.00
#
_symmetry.space_group_name_H-M   'P 1'
#
loop_
_entity.id
_entity.type
_entity.pdbx_description
1 polymer ?
#
loop_
_entity_poly.entity_id
_entity_poly.type
_entity_poly.pdbx_seq_one_letter_code
_entity_poly.pdbx_strand_id
1 'polypeptide(L)'
;MLSGGVIVLVAVLLWVLYFLPSWRGRHQFEAAERNAVRLNRALRVLAETSETPEEVRLELTARTALAQQRLAKRVQSEREAAELEKLRQELAATRADPAVRQARARRHTRMTATVFLVLGLTAVGLGIWQLVVAGASVALWVGAGVTVLSAVVLQRMASVASKIARRAHQEKAALPVAVERVAPPLHDQGRPEWTPRSLPQPMVSVAGSRAQAARAAIEAREAAVRAARAEELQRRAAEMAPQAPAVLAPAAEATSPYATMGFVDDEEIEAHVRQLLERRVAG
;
A
#
# COMPACT_ATOMS: atom_id res chain seq x y z
N MET A 1 -39.90 22.11 -44.64
CA MET A 1 -38.63 22.35 -43.91
C MET A 1 -38.38 21.32 -42.79
N LEU A 2 -38.75 20.04 -42.99
CA LEU A 2 -38.67 19.02 -41.94
C LEU A 2 -37.30 18.31 -41.82
N SER A 3 -36.37 18.46 -42.78
CA SER A 3 -35.10 17.72 -42.73
C SER A 3 -34.03 18.36 -41.85
N GLY A 4 -34.08 19.68 -41.62
CA GLY A 4 -33.03 20.40 -40.87
C GLY A 4 -32.89 19.95 -39.41
N GLY A 5 -34.01 19.72 -38.72
CA GLY A 5 -34.00 19.25 -37.33
C GLY A 5 -33.43 17.84 -37.16
N VAL A 6 -33.73 16.96 -38.12
CA VAL A 6 -33.20 15.59 -38.15
C VAL A 6 -31.69 15.61 -38.41
N ILE A 7 -31.22 16.48 -39.31
CA ILE A 7 -29.79 16.63 -39.61
C ILE A 7 -29.01 17.12 -38.40
N VAL A 8 -29.54 18.09 -37.65
CA VAL A 8 -28.89 18.60 -36.42
C VAL A 8 -28.84 17.51 -35.34
N LEU A 9 -29.92 16.74 -35.18
CA LEU A 9 -29.96 15.65 -34.19
C LEU A 9 -28.98 14.53 -34.54
N VAL A 10 -28.95 14.12 -35.81
CA VAL A 10 -27.96 13.17 -36.32
C VAL A 10 -26.55 13.70 -36.13
N ALA A 11 -26.29 14.98 -36.43
CA ALA A 11 -24.96 15.59 -36.27
C ALA A 11 -24.51 15.61 -34.80
N VAL A 12 -25.39 15.95 -33.85
CA VAL A 12 -25.09 15.93 -32.40
C VAL A 12 -24.86 14.50 -31.92
N LEU A 13 -25.69 13.55 -32.33
CA LEU A 13 -25.57 12.15 -31.94
C LEU A 13 -24.26 11.55 -32.47
N LEU A 14 -23.89 11.90 -33.70
CA LEU A 14 -22.66 11.49 -34.36
C LEU A 14 -21.44 12.17 -33.71
N TRP A 15 -21.56 13.44 -33.30
CA TRP A 15 -20.53 14.14 -32.54
C TRP A 15 -20.27 13.50 -31.17
N VAL A 16 -21.33 13.16 -30.43
CA VAL A 16 -21.22 12.45 -29.13
C VAL A 16 -20.62 11.06 -29.32
N LEU A 17 -21.08 10.32 -30.33
CA LEU A 17 -20.58 8.98 -30.66
C LEU A 17 -19.11 9.02 -31.09
N TYR A 18 -18.68 10.08 -31.76
CA TYR A 18 -17.28 10.29 -32.14
C TYR A 18 -16.41 10.73 -30.96
N PHE A 19 -16.93 11.57 -30.07
CA PHE A 19 -16.12 12.18 -29.00
C PHE A 19 -15.97 11.27 -27.77
N LEU A 20 -16.97 10.45 -27.43
CA LEU A 20 -16.92 9.50 -26.30
C LEU A 20 -15.75 8.49 -26.37
N PRO A 21 -15.49 7.82 -27.51
CA PRO A 21 -14.37 6.87 -27.66
C PRO A 21 -13.02 7.56 -27.61
N SER A 22 -12.91 8.76 -28.18
CA SER A 22 -11.64 9.52 -28.30
C SER A 22 -11.01 9.85 -26.93
N TRP A 23 -11.85 9.99 -25.90
CA TRP A 23 -11.41 10.24 -24.52
C TRP A 23 -11.00 8.95 -23.80
N ARG A 24 -11.55 7.81 -24.23
CA ARG A 24 -11.24 6.47 -23.70
C ARG A 24 -9.89 5.95 -24.23
N GLY A 25 -9.50 6.33 -25.45
CA GLY A 25 -8.23 5.92 -26.07
C GLY A 25 -7.00 6.38 -25.29
N ARG A 26 -7.00 7.62 -24.77
CA ARG A 26 -5.85 8.24 -24.06
C ARG A 26 -5.38 7.45 -22.84
N HIS A 27 -6.27 6.70 -22.18
CA HIS A 27 -5.94 5.87 -21.02
C HIS A 27 -5.62 4.42 -21.37
N GLN A 28 -5.92 3.97 -22.59
CA GLN A 28 -5.51 2.65 -23.08
C GLN A 28 -4.08 2.67 -23.59
N PHE A 29 -3.56 3.81 -24.07
CA PHE A 29 -2.16 3.95 -24.48
C PHE A 29 -1.18 3.64 -23.33
N GLU A 30 -1.42 4.13 -22.11
CA GLU A 30 -0.57 3.80 -20.95
C GLU A 30 -0.65 2.33 -20.51
N ALA A 31 -1.73 1.62 -20.82
CA ALA A 31 -1.87 0.19 -20.53
C ALA A 31 -1.24 -0.66 -21.63
N ALA A 32 -1.39 -0.24 -22.88
CA ALA A 32 -0.80 -0.88 -24.05
C ALA A 32 0.73 -0.75 -24.07
N GLU A 33 1.29 0.40 -23.69
CA GLU A 33 2.75 0.60 -23.55
C GLU A 33 3.36 -0.37 -22.54
N ARG A 34 2.73 -0.53 -21.37
CA ARG A 34 3.22 -1.48 -20.35
C ARG A 34 3.08 -2.94 -20.78
N ASN A 35 2.09 -3.27 -21.60
CA ASN A 35 1.92 -4.62 -22.14
C ASN A 35 2.95 -4.92 -23.24
N ALA A 36 3.24 -3.94 -24.09
CA ALA A 36 4.28 -4.03 -25.12
C ALA A 36 5.68 -4.23 -24.49
N VAL A 37 6.01 -3.51 -23.42
CA VAL A 37 7.29 -3.67 -22.71
C VAL A 37 7.42 -5.06 -22.08
N ARG A 38 6.34 -5.61 -21.51
CA ARG A 38 6.35 -6.97 -20.93
C ARG A 38 6.52 -8.04 -22.00
N LEU A 39 5.86 -7.87 -23.15
CA LEU A 39 5.97 -8.80 -24.27
C LEU A 39 7.39 -8.79 -24.86
N ASN A 40 7.97 -7.61 -25.07
CA ASN A 40 9.36 -7.49 -25.55
C ASN A 40 10.37 -8.11 -24.58
N ARG A 41 10.11 -7.97 -23.26
CA ARG A 41 10.95 -8.58 -22.23
C ARG A 41 10.77 -10.10 -22.18
N ALA A 42 9.56 -10.60 -22.39
CA ALA A 42 9.28 -12.03 -22.48
C ALA A 42 9.94 -12.65 -23.74
N LEU A 43 9.86 -11.98 -24.90
CA LEU A 43 10.53 -12.41 -26.12
C LEU A 43 12.06 -12.40 -25.97
N ARG A 44 12.61 -11.38 -25.31
CA ARG A 44 14.05 -11.30 -25.01
C ARG A 44 14.50 -12.46 -24.13
N VAL A 45 13.74 -12.76 -23.07
CA VAL A 45 14.04 -13.89 -22.18
C VAL A 45 13.87 -15.22 -22.91
N LEU A 46 12.85 -15.40 -23.75
CA LEU A 46 12.72 -16.61 -24.57
C LEU A 46 13.88 -16.79 -25.56
N ALA A 47 14.40 -15.68 -26.11
CA ALA A 47 15.59 -15.71 -26.98
C ALA A 47 16.88 -16.00 -26.18
N GLU A 48 16.99 -15.48 -24.95
CA GLU A 48 18.11 -15.76 -24.05
C GLU A 48 18.04 -17.18 -23.44
N THR A 49 16.88 -17.84 -23.47
CA THR A 49 16.70 -19.22 -22.94
C THR A 49 16.89 -20.31 -24.02
N SER A 50 17.15 -19.95 -25.29
CA SER A 50 17.43 -20.92 -26.37
C SER A 50 18.92 -21.28 -26.52
N GLU A 51 19.81 -20.69 -25.74
CA GLU A 51 21.24 -21.04 -25.73
C GLU A 51 21.48 -22.23 -24.77
N THR A 52 21.22 -23.43 -25.32
CA THR A 52 21.63 -24.80 -24.97
C THR A 52 22.18 -25.11 -23.55
N PRO A 53 21.54 -26.03 -22.79
CA PRO A 53 22.21 -26.73 -21.69
C PRO A 53 22.72 -28.11 -22.15
N GLU A 54 24.02 -28.32 -21.96
CA GLU A 54 24.75 -29.59 -22.12
C GLU A 54 23.95 -30.83 -21.69
N GLU A 55 23.51 -31.59 -22.69
CA GLU A 55 23.31 -33.02 -22.56
C GLU A 55 24.64 -33.65 -22.11
N VAL A 56 24.60 -34.67 -21.24
CA VAL A 56 25.67 -35.67 -20.91
C VAL A 56 25.89 -35.94 -19.39
N ARG A 57 25.21 -35.28 -18.44
CA ARG A 57 25.29 -35.68 -17.00
C ARG A 57 23.93 -35.87 -16.30
N LEU A 58 23.03 -36.66 -16.87
CA LEU A 58 21.65 -36.77 -16.34
C LEU A 58 21.13 -38.19 -16.04
N GLU A 59 21.84 -39.26 -16.37
CA GLU A 59 21.21 -40.59 -16.26
C GLU A 59 21.21 -41.20 -14.84
N LEU A 60 22.09 -40.74 -13.95
CA LEU A 60 22.12 -41.19 -12.54
C LEU A 60 21.38 -40.24 -11.58
N THR A 61 21.11 -39.01 -12.00
CA THR A 61 20.47 -37.96 -11.19
C THR A 61 18.97 -37.82 -11.51
N ALA A 62 18.46 -38.42 -12.59
CA ALA A 62 17.08 -38.19 -13.07
C ALA A 62 15.98 -38.52 -12.04
N ARG A 63 16.15 -39.60 -11.26
CA ARG A 63 15.15 -40.00 -10.26
C ARG A 63 15.15 -39.11 -9.01
N THR A 64 16.32 -38.71 -8.52
CA THR A 64 16.45 -37.80 -7.37
C THR A 64 16.17 -36.34 -7.77
N ALA A 65 16.55 -35.94 -8.98
CA ALA A 65 16.22 -34.64 -9.57
C ALA A 65 14.70 -34.49 -9.78
N LEU A 66 13.98 -35.54 -10.21
CA LEU A 66 12.52 -35.48 -10.32
C LEU A 66 11.83 -35.31 -8.95
N ALA A 67 12.34 -35.97 -7.90
CA ALA A 67 11.83 -35.81 -6.54
C ALA A 67 12.07 -34.39 -6.00
N GLN A 68 13.28 -33.86 -6.20
CA GLN A 68 13.62 -32.48 -5.81
C GLN A 68 12.88 -31.43 -6.66
N GLN A 69 12.66 -31.68 -7.95
CA GLN A 69 11.89 -30.81 -8.82
C GLN A 69 10.41 -30.78 -8.42
N ARG A 70 9.84 -31.92 -8.00
CA ARG A 70 8.47 -31.97 -7.45
C ARG A 70 8.35 -31.21 -6.13
N LEU A 71 9.33 -31.31 -5.25
CA LEU A 71 9.37 -30.53 -4.01
C LEU A 71 9.55 -29.03 -4.29
N ALA A 72 10.45 -28.66 -5.19
CA ALA A 72 10.66 -27.29 -5.62
C ALA A 72 9.38 -26.68 -6.22
N LYS A 73 8.69 -27.41 -7.11
CA LYS A 73 7.40 -26.98 -7.69
C LYS A 73 6.31 -26.80 -6.62
N ARG A 74 6.23 -27.68 -5.61
CA ARG A 74 5.27 -27.53 -4.51
C ARG A 74 5.55 -26.29 -3.68
N VAL A 75 6.79 -26.09 -3.25
CA VAL A 75 7.21 -24.90 -2.49
C VAL A 75 6.97 -23.62 -3.30
N GLN A 76 7.20 -23.65 -4.61
CA GLN A 76 6.95 -22.53 -5.50
C GLN A 76 5.45 -22.24 -5.63
N SER A 77 4.62 -23.26 -5.79
CA SER A 77 3.16 -23.10 -5.82
C SER A 77 2.57 -22.60 -4.50
N GLU A 78 3.12 -23.02 -3.36
CA GLU A 78 2.72 -22.53 -2.04
C GLU A 78 3.12 -21.06 -1.83
N ARG A 79 4.31 -20.68 -2.30
CA ARG A 79 4.75 -19.27 -2.30
C ARG A 79 3.86 -18.40 -3.19
N GLU A 80 3.56 -18.85 -4.40
CA GLU A 80 2.67 -18.14 -5.32
C GLU A 80 1.26 -18.00 -4.75
N ALA A 81 0.72 -19.05 -4.11
CA ALA A 81 -0.57 -18.99 -3.43
C ALA A 81 -0.54 -17.97 -2.27
N ALA A 82 0.50 -17.98 -1.44
CA ALA A 82 0.66 -17.03 -0.34
C ALA A 82 0.84 -15.58 -0.83
N GLU A 83 1.54 -15.36 -1.95
CA GLU A 83 1.66 -14.04 -2.58
C GLU A 83 0.33 -13.55 -3.15
N LEU A 84 -0.43 -14.44 -3.79
CA LEU A 84 -1.77 -14.11 -4.29
C LEU A 84 -2.73 -13.77 -3.15
N GLU A 85 -2.65 -14.45 -2.01
CA GLU A 85 -3.43 -14.13 -0.82
C GLU A 85 -3.04 -12.78 -0.23
N LYS A 86 -1.74 -12.47 -0.12
CA LYS A 86 -1.27 -11.15 0.32
C LYS A 86 -1.75 -10.04 -0.63
N LEU A 87 -1.62 -10.24 -1.93
CA LEU A 87 -2.13 -9.29 -2.94
C LEU A 87 -3.64 -9.11 -2.84
N ARG A 88 -4.40 -10.18 -2.56
CA ARG A 88 -5.85 -10.10 -2.32
C ARG A 88 -6.16 -9.32 -1.04
N GLN A 89 -5.41 -9.53 0.04
CA GLN A 89 -5.56 -8.79 1.29
C GLN A 89 -5.20 -7.32 1.13
N GLU A 90 -4.11 -6.99 0.41
CA GLU A 90 -3.73 -5.63 0.08
C GLU A 90 -4.78 -4.95 -0.82
N LEU A 91 -5.32 -5.66 -1.80
CA LEU A 91 -6.43 -5.16 -2.61
C LEU A 91 -7.71 -4.99 -1.80
N ALA A 92 -7.99 -5.88 -0.85
CA ALA A 92 -9.13 -5.75 0.06
C ALA A 92 -8.95 -4.55 1.00
N ALA A 93 -7.75 -4.34 1.55
CA ALA A 93 -7.41 -3.18 2.38
C ALA A 93 -7.48 -1.86 1.58
N THR A 94 -6.97 -1.86 0.34
CA THR A 94 -7.05 -0.71 -0.57
C THR A 94 -8.49 -0.44 -1.03
N ARG A 95 -9.32 -1.48 -1.20
CA ARG A 95 -10.75 -1.35 -1.48
C ARG A 95 -11.54 -0.92 -0.25
N ALA A 96 -11.11 -1.30 0.95
CA ALA A 96 -11.71 -0.89 2.21
C ALA A 96 -11.41 0.57 2.54
N ASP A 97 -10.36 1.16 1.94
CA ASP A 97 -10.04 2.57 2.08
C ASP A 97 -11.22 3.46 1.58
N PRO A 98 -11.91 4.17 2.49
CA PRO A 98 -13.08 4.97 2.15
C PRO A 98 -12.73 6.12 1.20
N ALA A 99 -11.49 6.62 1.20
CA ALA A 99 -11.06 7.71 0.32
C ALA A 99 -11.04 7.27 -1.16
N VAL A 100 -10.55 6.06 -1.44
CA VAL A 100 -10.47 5.50 -2.80
C VAL A 100 -11.86 5.16 -3.34
N ARG A 101 -12.74 4.60 -2.49
CA ARG A 101 -14.15 4.33 -2.85
C ARG A 101 -14.92 5.61 -3.17
N GLN A 102 -14.76 6.65 -2.35
CA GLN A 102 -15.41 7.94 -2.59
C GLN A 102 -14.89 8.62 -3.85
N ALA A 103 -13.59 8.53 -4.16
CA ALA A 103 -13.03 9.09 -5.39
C ALA A 103 -13.55 8.37 -6.65
N ARG A 104 -13.65 7.03 -6.60
CA ARG A 104 -14.20 6.23 -7.72
C ARG A 104 -15.70 6.46 -7.92
N ALA A 105 -16.47 6.50 -6.83
CA ALA A 105 -17.90 6.80 -6.87
C ALA A 105 -18.16 8.17 -7.49
N ARG A 106 -17.40 9.20 -7.09
CA ARG A 106 -17.50 10.57 -7.65
C ARG A 106 -17.25 10.61 -9.16
N ARG A 107 -16.28 9.82 -9.64
CA ARG A 107 -15.95 9.75 -11.08
C ARG A 107 -17.08 9.12 -11.89
N HIS A 108 -17.68 8.05 -11.36
CA HIS A 108 -18.78 7.36 -12.03
C HIS A 108 -20.07 8.19 -12.03
N THR A 109 -20.43 8.81 -10.90
CA THR A 109 -21.59 9.72 -10.82
C THR A 109 -21.43 10.96 -11.70
N ARG A 110 -20.20 11.46 -11.89
CA ARG A 110 -19.96 12.59 -12.81
C ARG A 110 -20.21 12.17 -14.25
N MET A 111 -19.76 10.99 -14.66
CA MET A 111 -20.01 10.46 -16.00
C MET A 111 -21.50 10.22 -16.26
N THR A 112 -22.21 9.58 -15.32
CA THR A 112 -23.64 9.34 -15.48
C THR A 112 -24.42 10.66 -15.51
N ALA A 113 -24.13 11.61 -14.62
CA ALA A 113 -24.78 12.92 -14.62
C ALA A 113 -24.53 13.72 -15.91
N THR A 114 -23.32 13.66 -16.49
CA THR A 114 -23.06 14.29 -17.80
C THR A 114 -23.82 13.62 -18.94
N VAL A 115 -23.94 12.30 -18.91
CA VAL A 115 -24.72 11.55 -19.93
C VAL A 115 -26.20 11.90 -19.82
N PHE A 116 -26.77 11.93 -18.61
CA PHE A 116 -28.16 12.33 -18.40
C PHE A 116 -28.42 13.79 -18.75
N LEU A 117 -27.47 14.71 -18.54
CA LEU A 117 -27.59 16.11 -18.97
C LEU A 117 -27.71 16.21 -20.50
N VAL A 118 -26.86 15.48 -21.24
CA VAL A 118 -26.88 15.47 -22.71
C VAL A 118 -28.17 14.83 -23.24
N LEU A 119 -28.61 13.72 -22.63
CA LEU A 119 -29.90 13.10 -22.92
C LEU A 119 -31.09 14.02 -22.62
N GLY A 120 -31.04 14.78 -21.52
CA GLY A 120 -32.06 15.77 -21.19
C GLY A 120 -32.13 16.90 -22.21
N LEU A 121 -30.99 17.49 -22.58
CA LEU A 121 -30.90 18.55 -23.60
C LEU A 121 -31.41 18.10 -24.97
N THR A 122 -31.06 16.88 -25.38
CA THR A 122 -31.57 16.30 -26.64
C THR A 122 -33.08 16.06 -26.58
N ALA A 123 -33.61 15.57 -25.45
CA ALA A 123 -35.05 15.44 -25.23
C ALA A 123 -35.79 16.80 -25.22
N VAL A 124 -35.19 17.85 -24.64
CA VAL A 124 -35.75 19.22 -24.68
C VAL A 124 -35.79 19.74 -26.11
N GLY A 125 -34.71 19.59 -26.89
CA GLY A 125 -34.68 19.98 -28.30
C GLY A 125 -35.74 19.26 -29.13
N LEU A 126 -35.90 17.94 -28.90
CA LEU A 126 -36.97 17.13 -29.50
C LEU A 126 -38.37 17.58 -29.06
N GLY A 127 -38.55 17.96 -27.80
CA GLY A 127 -39.81 18.45 -27.27
C GLY A 127 -40.21 19.80 -27.85
N ILE A 128 -39.26 20.73 -28.04
CA ILE A 128 -39.51 22.03 -28.70
C ILE A 128 -39.96 21.81 -30.14
N TRP A 129 -39.29 20.90 -30.86
CA TRP A 129 -39.72 20.50 -32.20
C TRP A 129 -41.13 19.91 -32.22
N GLN A 130 -41.43 18.99 -31.29
CA GLN A 130 -42.75 18.36 -31.20
C GLN A 130 -43.86 19.37 -30.85
N LEU A 131 -43.57 20.36 -30.00
CA LEU A 131 -44.50 21.42 -29.65
C LEU A 131 -44.87 22.28 -30.87
N VAL A 132 -43.88 22.61 -31.72
CA VAL A 132 -44.08 23.40 -32.93
C VAL A 132 -44.84 22.63 -34.02
N VAL A 133 -44.65 21.31 -34.10
CA VAL A 133 -45.25 20.47 -35.16
C VAL A 133 -46.61 19.88 -34.75
N ALA A 134 -46.80 19.50 -33.49
CA ALA A 134 -47.94 18.72 -33.02
C ALA A 134 -48.70 19.36 -31.83
N GLY A 135 -48.22 20.48 -31.28
CA GLY A 135 -48.88 21.17 -30.17
C GLY A 135 -48.83 20.46 -28.81
N ALA A 136 -48.15 19.32 -28.70
CA ALA A 136 -48.04 18.54 -27.47
C ALA A 136 -46.81 18.96 -26.65
N SER A 137 -47.00 19.21 -25.35
CA SER A 137 -46.00 19.80 -24.43
C SER A 137 -45.41 18.83 -23.40
N VAL A 138 -45.89 17.59 -23.35
CA VAL A 138 -45.51 16.61 -22.32
C VAL A 138 -44.03 16.23 -22.39
N ALA A 139 -43.48 16.02 -23.60
CA ALA A 139 -42.06 15.70 -23.80
C ALA A 139 -41.13 16.85 -23.37
N LEU A 140 -41.59 18.10 -23.51
CA LEU A 140 -40.87 19.31 -23.12
C LEU A 140 -40.71 19.40 -21.59
N TRP A 141 -41.80 19.15 -20.85
CA TRP A 141 -41.78 19.19 -19.39
C TRP A 141 -40.93 18.06 -18.79
N VAL A 142 -41.00 16.85 -19.34
CA VAL A 142 -40.18 15.71 -18.89
C VAL A 142 -38.70 15.95 -19.18
N GLY A 143 -38.36 16.40 -20.40
CA GLY A 143 -37.00 16.75 -20.78
C GLY A 143 -36.44 17.88 -19.91
N ALA A 144 -37.20 18.95 -19.72
CA ALA A 144 -36.80 20.07 -18.87
C ALA A 144 -36.54 19.62 -17.43
N GLY A 145 -37.42 18.80 -16.86
CA GLY A 145 -37.25 18.23 -15.52
C GLY A 145 -35.96 17.43 -15.35
N VAL A 146 -35.65 16.52 -16.29
CA VAL A 146 -34.41 15.71 -16.27
C VAL A 146 -33.16 16.58 -16.41
N THR A 147 -33.23 17.62 -17.24
CA THR A 147 -32.11 18.53 -17.48
C THR A 147 -31.80 19.37 -16.24
N VAL A 148 -32.84 19.93 -15.62
CA VAL A 148 -32.73 20.71 -14.38
C VAL A 148 -32.19 19.83 -13.25
N LEU A 149 -32.72 18.62 -13.07
CA LEU A 149 -32.25 17.70 -12.04
C LEU A 149 -30.76 17.33 -12.22
N SER A 150 -30.37 17.02 -13.47
CA SER A 150 -28.97 16.71 -13.81
C SER A 150 -28.04 17.90 -13.57
N ALA A 151 -28.47 19.11 -13.94
CA ALA A 151 -27.72 20.34 -13.71
C ALA A 151 -27.52 20.62 -12.21
N VAL A 152 -28.55 20.44 -11.39
CA VAL A 152 -28.47 20.61 -9.92
C VAL A 152 -27.47 19.63 -9.30
N VAL A 153 -27.46 18.37 -9.72
CA VAL A 153 -26.50 17.36 -9.25
C VAL A 153 -25.07 17.75 -9.62
N LEU A 154 -24.85 18.18 -10.88
CA LEU A 154 -23.54 18.65 -11.36
C LEU A 154 -23.07 19.90 -10.60
N GLN A 155 -23.95 20.86 -10.36
CA GLN A 155 -23.64 22.11 -9.65
C GLN A 155 -23.30 21.85 -8.18
N ARG A 156 -24.02 20.96 -7.49
CA ARG A 156 -23.66 20.54 -6.12
C ARG A 156 -22.28 19.88 -6.09
N MET A 157 -21.97 19.00 -7.04
CA MET A 157 -20.64 18.38 -7.11
C MET A 157 -19.53 19.40 -7.40
N ALA A 158 -19.74 20.33 -8.32
CA ALA A 158 -18.80 21.43 -8.60
C ALA A 158 -18.58 22.33 -7.37
N SER A 159 -19.63 22.57 -6.59
CA SER A 159 -19.54 23.34 -5.33
C SER A 159 -18.70 22.61 -4.26
N VAL A 160 -18.82 21.28 -4.16
CA VAL A 160 -18.02 20.47 -3.22
C VAL A 160 -16.56 20.40 -3.68
N ALA A 161 -16.32 20.17 -4.97
CA ALA A 161 -14.97 20.16 -5.55
C ALA A 161 -14.26 21.50 -5.36
N SER A 162 -14.95 22.61 -5.61
CA SER A 162 -14.41 23.95 -5.39
C SER A 162 -14.22 24.30 -3.91
N LYS A 163 -15.07 23.81 -2.99
CA LYS A 163 -14.86 23.95 -1.54
C LYS A 163 -13.59 23.21 -1.09
N ILE A 164 -13.38 21.98 -1.56
CA ILE A 164 -12.17 21.20 -1.24
C ILE A 164 -10.92 21.89 -1.82
N ALA A 165 -10.98 22.32 -3.08
CA ALA A 165 -9.88 23.04 -3.72
C ALA A 165 -9.54 24.35 -3.01
N ARG A 166 -10.57 25.11 -2.58
CA ARG A 166 -10.39 26.34 -1.79
C ARG A 166 -9.74 26.07 -0.44
N ARG A 167 -10.15 25.02 0.26
CA ARG A 167 -9.55 24.63 1.56
C ARG A 167 -8.08 24.24 1.40
N ALA A 168 -7.75 23.47 0.37
CA ALA A 168 -6.37 23.12 0.04
C ALA A 168 -5.52 24.34 -0.40
N HIS A 169 -6.13 25.34 -1.02
CA HIS A 169 -5.46 26.60 -1.36
C HIS A 169 -5.25 27.49 -0.13
N GLN A 170 -6.22 27.57 0.77
CA GLN A 170 -6.10 28.28 2.06
C GLN A 170 -5.03 27.66 2.95
N GLU A 171 -4.96 26.32 3.01
CA GLU A 171 -3.92 25.61 3.76
C GLU A 171 -2.51 25.89 3.19
N LYS A 172 -2.39 26.01 1.86
CA LYS A 172 -1.14 26.45 1.19
C LYS A 172 -0.80 27.91 1.44
N ALA A 173 -1.81 28.78 1.52
CA ALA A 173 -1.65 30.21 1.81
C ALA A 173 -1.37 30.48 3.30
N ALA A 174 -1.72 29.54 4.19
CA ALA A 174 -1.41 29.58 5.61
C ALA A 174 0.03 29.13 5.93
N LEU A 175 0.81 28.67 4.94
CA LEU A 175 2.25 28.60 5.13
C LEU A 175 2.78 30.03 5.34
N PRO A 176 3.63 30.27 6.35
CA PRO A 176 4.15 31.60 6.61
C PRO A 176 4.78 32.14 5.33
N VAL A 177 4.33 33.34 4.94
CA VAL A 177 4.86 34.12 3.81
C VAL A 177 6.38 34.04 3.90
N ALA A 178 6.99 33.48 2.85
CA ALA A 178 8.44 33.38 2.77
C ALA A 178 9.02 34.78 2.96
N VAL A 179 9.68 34.98 4.11
CA VAL A 179 10.41 36.22 4.41
C VAL A 179 11.27 36.53 3.20
N GLU A 180 11.12 37.73 2.66
CA GLU A 180 11.91 38.19 1.53
C GLU A 180 13.39 38.00 1.88
N ARG A 181 14.04 37.08 1.16
CA ARG A 181 15.44 36.78 1.37
C ARG A 181 16.24 37.96 0.83
N VAL A 182 16.47 38.94 1.70
CA VAL A 182 17.44 40.00 1.45
C VAL A 182 18.77 39.34 1.15
N ALA A 183 19.28 39.52 -0.07
CA ALA A 183 20.59 39.04 -0.44
C ALA A 183 21.62 39.71 0.48
N PRO A 184 22.51 38.96 1.15
CA PRO A 184 23.58 39.54 1.95
C PRO A 184 24.44 40.47 1.07
N PRO A 185 24.96 41.58 1.60
CA PRO A 185 25.91 42.41 0.87
C PRO A 185 27.10 41.55 0.43
N LEU A 186 27.44 41.64 -0.86
CA LEU A 186 28.60 40.96 -1.43
C LEU A 186 29.87 41.53 -0.82
N HIS A 187 30.43 40.85 0.17
CA HIS A 187 31.78 41.11 0.65
C HIS A 187 32.79 40.65 -0.41
N ASP A 188 33.84 41.44 -0.65
CA ASP A 188 34.96 41.07 -1.50
C ASP A 188 35.72 39.90 -0.85
N GLN A 189 35.59 38.71 -1.44
CA GLN A 189 36.07 37.45 -0.84
C GLN A 189 37.55 37.15 -1.15
N GLY A 190 38.31 38.14 -1.65
CA GLY A 190 39.72 37.95 -1.96
C GLY A 190 39.96 36.99 -3.14
N ARG A 191 41.19 36.49 -3.28
CA ARG A 191 41.55 35.58 -4.40
C ARG A 191 40.91 34.21 -4.20
N PRO A 192 40.34 33.59 -5.25
CA PRO A 192 39.68 32.29 -5.13
C PRO A 192 40.70 31.19 -4.82
N GLU A 193 40.72 30.74 -3.57
CA GLU A 193 41.45 29.54 -3.15
C GLU A 193 40.53 28.33 -3.34
N TRP A 194 41.00 27.33 -4.10
CA TRP A 194 40.21 26.14 -4.39
C TRP A 194 39.99 25.35 -3.10
N THR A 195 38.74 25.29 -2.64
CA THR A 195 38.32 24.46 -1.51
C THR A 195 37.39 23.35 -2.02
N PRO A 196 37.70 22.06 -1.74
CA PRO A 196 36.85 20.97 -2.17
C PRO A 196 35.48 21.07 -1.50
N ARG A 197 34.42 21.19 -2.31
CA ARG A 197 33.04 21.21 -1.82
C ARG A 197 32.67 19.83 -1.29
N SER A 198 32.18 19.77 -0.05
CA SER A 198 31.54 18.57 0.46
C SER A 198 30.25 18.31 -0.31
N LEU A 199 29.96 17.02 -0.54
CA LEU A 199 28.70 16.60 -1.12
C LEU A 199 27.54 17.02 -0.20
N PRO A 200 26.41 17.49 -0.76
CA PRO A 200 25.25 17.84 0.04
C PRO A 200 24.75 16.61 0.81
N GLN A 201 24.28 16.85 2.03
CA GLN A 201 23.73 15.77 2.86
C GLN A 201 22.52 15.13 2.18
N PRO A 202 22.37 13.79 2.27
CA PRO A 202 21.24 13.10 1.67
C PRO A 202 19.94 13.57 2.34
N MET A 203 18.89 13.80 1.55
CA MET A 203 17.64 14.38 2.10
C MET A 203 17.04 13.54 3.22
N VAL A 204 17.26 12.22 3.25
CA VAL A 204 16.78 11.34 4.33
C VAL A 204 17.34 11.67 5.72
N SER A 205 18.51 12.33 5.81
CA SER A 205 19.12 12.73 7.09
C SER A 205 18.73 14.14 7.53
N VAL A 206 18.15 14.95 6.63
CA VAL A 206 17.72 16.31 6.95
C VAL A 206 16.38 16.27 7.66
N ALA A 207 16.34 16.74 8.92
CA ALA A 207 15.13 16.81 9.72
C ALA A 207 14.06 17.69 9.05
N GLY A 208 12.84 17.17 8.93
CA GLY A 208 11.71 17.85 8.28
C GLY A 208 11.68 17.69 6.76
N SER A 209 12.62 16.97 6.16
CA SER A 209 12.56 16.68 4.72
C SER A 209 11.43 15.68 4.41
N ARG A 210 10.91 15.74 3.18
CA ARG A 210 9.90 14.78 2.70
C ARG A 210 10.45 13.35 2.64
N ALA A 211 11.74 13.19 2.37
CA ALA A 211 12.39 11.89 2.31
C ALA A 211 12.54 11.28 3.72
N GLN A 212 12.86 12.10 4.72
CA GLN A 212 12.92 11.70 6.13
C GLN A 212 11.52 11.30 6.63
N ALA A 213 10.49 12.10 6.33
CA ALA A 213 9.11 11.77 6.69
C ALA A 213 8.61 10.47 6.04
N ALA A 214 8.95 10.24 4.76
CA ALA A 214 8.61 9.00 4.07
C ALA A 214 9.30 7.78 4.70
N ARG A 215 10.59 7.91 5.08
CA ARG A 215 11.33 6.83 5.73
C ARG A 215 10.77 6.51 7.12
N ALA A 216 10.47 7.53 7.91
CA ALA A 216 9.84 7.37 9.23
C ALA A 216 8.47 6.68 9.13
N ALA A 217 7.68 7.00 8.10
CA ALA A 217 6.40 6.33 7.86
C ALA A 217 6.55 4.85 7.48
N ILE A 218 7.59 4.50 6.70
CA ILE A 218 7.91 3.10 6.37
C ILE A 218 8.35 2.35 7.62
N GLU A 219 9.26 2.93 8.40
CA GLU A 219 9.79 2.32 9.63
C GLU A 219 8.69 2.11 10.68
N ALA A 220 7.77 3.06 10.83
CA ALA A 220 6.60 2.91 11.71
C ALA A 220 5.70 1.73 11.28
N ARG A 221 5.51 1.53 9.97
CA ARG A 221 4.75 0.37 9.45
C ARG A 221 5.48 -0.94 9.72
N GLU A 222 6.78 -0.98 9.47
CA GLU A 222 7.61 -2.17 9.73
C GLU A 222 7.67 -2.50 11.22
N ALA A 223 7.73 -1.49 12.09
CA ALA A 223 7.67 -1.66 13.54
C ALA A 223 6.32 -2.24 13.98
N ALA A 224 5.20 -1.75 13.43
CA ALA A 224 3.88 -2.30 13.72
C ALA A 224 3.75 -3.77 13.28
N VAL A 225 4.28 -4.12 12.11
CA VAL A 225 4.30 -5.52 11.63
C VAL A 225 5.18 -6.40 12.53
N ARG A 226 6.34 -5.91 12.96
CA ARG A 226 7.22 -6.64 13.89
C ARG A 226 6.56 -6.84 15.25
N ALA A 227 5.89 -5.83 15.78
CA ALA A 227 5.15 -5.93 17.04
C ALA A 227 4.03 -6.98 16.95
N ALA A 228 3.22 -6.95 15.88
CA ALA A 228 2.17 -7.95 15.66
C ALA A 228 2.71 -9.39 15.59
N ARG A 229 3.86 -9.61 14.93
CA ARG A 229 4.52 -10.93 14.90
C ARG A 229 5.04 -11.36 16.28
N ALA A 230 5.60 -10.43 17.05
CA ALA A 230 6.08 -10.71 18.40
C ALA A 230 4.92 -11.13 19.32
N GLU A 231 3.77 -10.45 19.22
CA GLU A 231 2.55 -10.82 19.96
C GLU A 231 2.04 -12.21 19.55
N GLU A 232 2.03 -12.54 18.26
CA GLU A 232 1.61 -13.87 17.78
C GLU A 232 2.55 -14.98 18.30
N LEU A 233 3.87 -14.73 18.29
CA LEU A 233 4.85 -15.66 18.86
C LEU A 233 4.65 -15.85 20.37
N GLN A 234 4.37 -14.78 21.11
CA GLN A 234 4.06 -14.86 22.53
C GLN A 234 2.80 -15.67 22.80
N ARG A 235 1.73 -15.48 21.99
CA ARG A 235 0.50 -16.28 22.10
C ARG A 235 0.77 -17.76 21.86
N ARG A 236 1.50 -18.10 20.78
CA ARG A 236 1.88 -19.49 20.51
C ARG A 236 2.78 -20.08 21.59
N ALA A 237 3.69 -19.29 22.15
CA ALA A 237 4.54 -19.73 23.26
C ALA A 237 3.71 -20.01 24.52
N ALA A 238 2.68 -19.20 24.81
CA ALA A 238 1.76 -19.43 25.92
C ALA A 238 0.88 -20.67 25.71
N GLU A 239 0.42 -20.92 24.48
CA GLU A 239 -0.34 -22.14 24.14
C GLU A 239 0.51 -23.42 24.24
N MET A 240 1.76 -23.35 23.80
CA MET A 240 2.71 -24.47 23.89
C MET A 240 3.41 -24.58 25.25
N ALA A 241 3.21 -23.61 26.15
CA ALA A 241 3.82 -23.66 27.47
C ALA A 241 3.27 -24.89 28.22
N PRO A 242 4.12 -25.81 28.68
CA PRO A 242 3.67 -26.89 29.56
C PRO A 242 3.02 -26.28 30.80
N GLN A 243 2.01 -26.96 31.36
CA GLN A 243 1.37 -26.52 32.60
C GLN A 243 2.44 -26.18 33.62
N ALA A 244 2.44 -24.92 34.09
CA ALA A 244 3.39 -24.47 35.08
C ALA A 244 3.38 -25.48 36.24
N PRO A 245 4.54 -26.00 36.68
CA PRO A 245 4.56 -26.90 37.81
C PRO A 245 3.80 -26.23 38.94
N ALA A 246 2.78 -26.92 39.47
CA ALA A 246 1.97 -26.41 40.55
C ALA A 246 2.93 -25.90 41.62
N VAL A 247 2.86 -24.59 41.92
CA VAL A 247 3.59 -24.03 43.06
C VAL A 247 3.00 -24.74 44.26
N LEU A 248 3.71 -25.77 44.73
CA LEU A 248 3.48 -26.34 46.04
C LEU A 248 3.55 -25.15 46.98
N ALA A 249 2.42 -24.80 47.59
CA ALA A 249 2.41 -23.89 48.73
C ALA A 249 3.55 -24.33 49.64
N PRO A 250 4.40 -23.41 50.17
CA PRO A 250 5.57 -23.80 50.93
C PRO A 250 5.10 -24.82 51.94
N ALA A 251 5.56 -26.06 51.77
CA ALA A 251 5.19 -27.14 52.66
C ALA A 251 5.65 -26.65 54.02
N ALA A 252 4.70 -26.35 54.92
CA ALA A 252 5.01 -26.08 56.30
C ALA A 252 5.97 -27.18 56.73
N GLU A 253 7.19 -26.79 57.09
CA GLU A 253 8.37 -27.63 57.22
C GLU A 253 8.00 -28.97 57.85
N ALA A 254 7.78 -29.98 57.02
CA ALA A 254 7.59 -31.33 57.51
C ALA A 254 8.97 -31.76 57.97
N THR A 255 9.21 -31.65 59.28
CA THR A 255 10.43 -32.07 59.95
C THR A 255 10.74 -33.49 59.51
N SER A 256 11.71 -33.63 58.60
CA SER A 256 12.11 -34.96 58.14
C SER A 256 12.80 -35.67 59.31
N PRO A 257 12.62 -36.99 59.49
CA PRO A 257 13.28 -37.77 60.55
C PRO A 257 14.83 -37.68 60.52
N TYR A 258 15.39 -37.22 59.41
CA TYR A 258 16.82 -37.04 59.20
C TYR A 258 17.34 -35.66 59.63
N ALA A 259 16.45 -34.70 59.92
CA ALA A 259 16.84 -33.40 60.47
C ALA A 259 17.40 -33.50 61.90
N THR A 260 17.19 -34.63 62.59
CA THR A 260 17.74 -34.92 63.92
C THR A 260 19.15 -35.51 63.86
N MET A 261 19.61 -36.01 62.72
CA MET A 261 21.04 -36.29 62.53
C MET A 261 21.71 -34.96 62.23
N GLY A 262 22.41 -34.41 63.24
CA GLY A 262 23.07 -33.12 63.16
C GLY A 262 23.84 -32.94 61.86
N PHE A 263 23.53 -31.87 61.15
CA PHE A 263 24.31 -31.42 60.01
C PHE A 263 25.70 -31.05 60.54
N VAL A 264 26.73 -31.82 60.18
CA VAL A 264 28.11 -31.45 60.51
C VAL A 264 28.47 -30.28 59.60
N ASP A 265 28.79 -29.15 60.21
CA ASP A 265 29.14 -27.94 59.47
C ASP A 265 30.46 -28.15 58.72
N ASP A 266 30.57 -27.60 57.51
CA ASP A 266 31.77 -27.76 56.68
C ASP A 266 33.02 -27.22 57.39
N GLU A 267 32.85 -26.22 58.27
CA GLU A 267 33.92 -25.68 59.12
C GLU A 267 34.46 -26.69 60.15
N GLU A 268 33.62 -27.56 60.71
CA GLU A 268 34.06 -28.61 61.64
C GLU A 268 34.87 -29.70 60.93
N ILE A 269 34.48 -30.03 59.69
CA ILE A 269 35.20 -30.99 58.84
C ILE A 269 36.59 -30.43 58.50
N GLU A 270 36.67 -29.15 58.11
CA GLU A 270 37.95 -28.49 57.82
C GLU A 270 38.88 -28.41 59.03
N ALA A 271 38.33 -28.13 60.22
CA ALA A 271 39.09 -28.11 61.47
C ALA A 271 39.67 -29.50 61.80
N HIS A 272 38.88 -30.56 61.61
CA HIS A 272 39.32 -31.93 61.86
C HIS A 272 40.42 -32.38 60.88
N VAL A 273 40.28 -32.01 59.59
CA VAL A 273 41.29 -32.29 58.57
C VAL A 273 42.61 -31.56 58.88
N ARG A 274 42.53 -30.29 59.33
CA ARG A 274 43.72 -29.52 59.73
C ARG A 274 44.46 -30.17 60.90
N GLN A 275 43.72 -30.65 61.90
CA GLN A 275 44.27 -31.37 63.05
C GLN A 275 44.93 -32.71 62.65
N LEU A 276 44.36 -33.43 61.68
CA LEU A 276 44.93 -34.66 61.13
C LEU A 276 46.24 -34.41 60.38
N LEU A 277 46.32 -33.30 59.64
CA LEU A 277 47.53 -32.89 58.92
C LEU A 277 48.64 -32.46 59.89
N GLU A 278 48.32 -31.71 60.94
CA GLU A 278 49.28 -31.32 61.98
C GLU A 278 49.87 -32.54 62.70
N ARG A 279 49.06 -33.54 63.02
CA ARG A 279 49.53 -34.80 63.64
C ARG A 279 50.45 -35.61 62.73
N ARG A 280 50.28 -35.53 61.40
CA ARG A 280 51.16 -36.21 60.43
C ARG A 280 52.51 -35.49 60.29
N VAL A 281 52.57 -34.18 60.52
CA VAL A 281 53.82 -33.40 60.42
C VAL A 281 54.67 -33.53 61.69
N ALA A 282 54.07 -33.91 62.82
CA ALA A 282 54.74 -34.05 64.11
C ALA A 282 55.24 -35.47 64.46
N GLY A 283 55.14 -36.45 63.53
CA GLY A 283 55.66 -37.81 63.68
C GLY A 283 56.66 -38.14 62.60
#